data_AF-A0AAU4MB63-F1
#
_entry.id   AF-A0AAU4MB63-F1
#
_cell.length_a   1.000
_cell.length_b   1.000
_cell.length_c   1.000
_cell.angle_alpha   90.00
_cell.angle_beta   90.00
_cell.angle_gamma   90.00
#
_symmetry.space_group_name_H-M   'P 1'
#
loop_
_entity.id
_entity.type
_entity.pdbx_description
1 polymer ?
#
loop_
_entity_poly.entity_id
_entity_poly.type
_entity_poly.pdbx_seq_one_letter_code
_entity_poly.pdbx_strand_id
1 'polypeptide(L)'
;MARWAVVVEETTGTGDHRLWGPEVLAEVTGTREEALAELRRIVPGYRPQHPMIDHGRTLLRDGDTYLLVARGSMRDYHCVFRVWELLWDSKRPEIQQERLDEGPVD
;
A
#
# COMPACT_ATOMS: atom_id res chain seq x y z
N MET A 1 -14.53 -11.07 -10.57
CA MET A 1 -13.12 -10.80 -10.92
C MET A 1 -12.42 -10.44 -9.63
N ALA A 2 -11.21 -10.96 -9.40
CA ALA A 2 -10.43 -10.64 -8.22
C ALA A 2 -10.27 -9.12 -8.01
N ARG A 3 -10.22 -8.70 -6.75
CA ARG A 3 -9.95 -7.30 -6.38
C ARG A 3 -8.66 -7.23 -5.59
N TRP A 4 -7.87 -6.20 -5.84
CA TRP A 4 -6.55 -6.00 -5.28
C TRP A 4 -6.44 -4.61 -4.66
N ALA A 5 -5.86 -4.51 -3.48
CA ALA A 5 -5.55 -3.27 -2.80
C ALA A 5 -4.07 -2.92 -2.97
N VAL A 6 -3.78 -1.69 -3.38
CA VAL A 6 -2.45 -1.09 -3.26
C VAL A 6 -2.33 -0.51 -1.86
N VAL A 7 -1.37 -0.98 -1.08
CA VAL A 7 -1.22 -0.61 0.33
C VAL A 7 0.14 0.03 0.55
N VAL A 8 0.16 1.06 1.38
CA VAL A 8 1.37 1.60 2.00
C VAL A 8 1.34 1.32 3.49
N GLU A 9 2.47 0.94 4.05
CA GLU A 9 2.69 0.97 5.50
C GLU A 9 3.68 2.08 5.81
N GLU A 10 3.22 3.09 6.54
CA GLU A 10 4.05 4.23 6.95
C GLU A 10 3.78 4.61 8.41
N THR A 11 4.68 5.41 8.98
CA THR A 11 4.42 6.02 10.28
C THR A 11 3.50 7.21 10.08
N THR A 12 2.32 7.18 10.67
CA THR A 12 1.38 8.30 10.71
C THR A 12 1.19 8.79 12.15
N GLY A 13 0.45 9.88 12.32
CA GLY A 13 0.18 10.50 13.63
C GLY A 13 1.28 11.46 14.09
N THR A 14 1.14 12.08 15.26
CA THR A 14 2.09 13.08 15.76
C THR A 14 2.42 12.86 17.23
N GLY A 15 3.61 13.32 17.67
CA GLY A 15 4.06 13.18 19.05
C GLY A 15 4.10 11.71 19.52
N ASP A 16 3.42 11.44 20.64
CA ASP A 16 3.28 10.12 21.25
C ASP A 16 2.25 9.23 20.54
N HIS A 17 1.44 9.79 19.64
CA HIS A 17 0.43 9.06 18.87
C HIS A 17 0.97 8.59 17.51
N ARG A 18 2.30 8.55 17.35
CA ARG A 18 2.90 8.01 16.13
C ARG A 18 2.75 6.50 16.09
N LEU A 19 2.16 6.00 15.02
CA LEU A 19 1.89 4.58 14.80
C LEU A 19 2.34 4.21 13.40
N TRP A 20 3.01 3.07 13.28
CA TRP A 20 3.28 2.46 11.99
C TRP A 20 2.12 1.54 11.64
N GLY A 21 1.51 1.73 10.48
CA GLY A 21 0.35 0.96 10.08
C GLY A 21 0.00 1.09 8.60
N PRO A 22 -0.91 0.24 8.11
CA PRO A 22 -1.30 0.20 6.71
C PRO A 22 -2.35 1.25 6.36
N GLU A 23 -2.28 1.75 5.12
CA GLU A 23 -3.30 2.53 4.44
C GLU A 23 -3.53 1.98 3.03
N VAL A 24 -4.79 1.85 2.63
CA VAL A 24 -5.16 1.48 1.25
C VAL A 24 -5.14 2.73 0.39
N LEU A 25 -4.23 2.78 -0.59
CA LEU A 25 -4.06 3.91 -1.51
C LEU A 25 -4.98 3.82 -2.73
N ALA A 26 -5.28 2.59 -3.17
CA ALA A 26 -6.14 2.32 -4.31
C ALA A 26 -6.66 0.88 -4.26
N GLU A 27 -7.78 0.64 -4.95
CA GLU A 27 -8.27 -0.69 -5.27
C GLU A 27 -8.36 -0.87 -6.79
N VAL A 28 -7.99 -2.05 -7.27
CA VAL A 28 -8.01 -2.45 -8.67
C VAL A 28 -8.84 -3.72 -8.80
N THR A 29 -9.87 -3.69 -9.63
CA THR A 29 -10.62 -4.89 -10.02
C THR A 29 -9.99 -5.48 -11.28
N GLY A 30 -9.58 -6.75 -11.23
CA GLY A 30 -8.88 -7.41 -12.32
C GLY A 30 -7.73 -8.29 -11.84
N THR A 31 -6.62 -8.23 -12.55
CA THR A 31 -5.44 -9.06 -12.34
C THR A 31 -4.46 -8.46 -11.33
N ARG A 32 -3.57 -9.31 -10.80
CA ARG A 32 -2.47 -8.86 -9.93
C ARG A 32 -1.53 -7.93 -10.68
N GLU A 33 -1.28 -8.19 -11.96
CA GLU A 33 -0.39 -7.43 -12.82
C GLU A 33 -0.86 -5.99 -13.01
N GLU A 34 -2.17 -5.78 -13.13
CA GLU A 34 -2.82 -4.47 -13.18
C GLU A 34 -2.68 -3.73 -11.84
N ALA A 35 -2.88 -4.43 -10.72
CA ALA A 35 -2.64 -3.85 -9.39
C ALA A 35 -1.18 -3.41 -9.19
N LEU A 36 -0.23 -4.22 -9.67
CA LEU A 36 1.19 -3.86 -9.66
C LEU A 36 1.50 -2.69 -10.61
N ALA A 37 0.78 -2.56 -11.72
CA ALA A 37 0.92 -1.42 -12.61
C ALA A 37 0.46 -0.13 -11.93
N GLU A 38 -0.63 -0.21 -11.17
CA GLU A 38 -1.13 0.90 -10.36
C GLU A 38 -0.15 1.27 -9.23
N LEU A 39 0.42 0.27 -8.55
CA LEU A 39 1.48 0.49 -7.57
C LEU A 39 2.67 1.26 -8.18
N ARG A 40 3.16 0.82 -9.35
CA ARG A 40 4.26 1.48 -10.08
C ARG A 40 3.94 2.93 -10.44
N ARG A 41 2.67 3.24 -10.70
CA ARG A 41 2.19 4.59 -11.02
C ARG A 41 2.17 5.49 -9.78
N ILE A 42 1.75 4.96 -8.63
CA ILE A 42 1.56 5.74 -7.39
C ILE A 42 2.88 6.06 -6.70
N VAL A 43 3.76 5.07 -6.55
CA VAL A 43 4.96 5.16 -5.70
C VAL A 43 5.85 6.38 -5.98
N PRO A 44 6.16 6.76 -7.24
CA PRO A 44 7.03 7.92 -7.51
C PRO A 44 6.44 9.26 -7.03
N GLY A 45 5.11 9.37 -7.00
CA GLY A 45 4.39 10.58 -6.59
C GLY A 45 4.11 10.66 -5.09
N TYR A 46 4.26 9.55 -4.35
CA TYR A 46 3.86 9.48 -2.96
C TYR A 46 4.62 10.46 -2.06
N ARG A 47 3.93 10.99 -1.06
CA ARG A 47 4.41 12.00 -0.12
C ARG A 47 4.05 11.51 1.29
N PRO A 48 4.99 10.90 2.02
CA PRO A 48 4.70 10.38 3.36
C PRO A 48 4.35 11.50 4.33
N GLN A 49 3.61 11.16 5.40
CA GLN A 49 3.30 12.12 6.46
C GLN A 49 4.58 12.56 7.22
N HIS A 50 5.56 11.66 7.34
CA HIS A 50 6.83 11.93 8.00
C HIS A 50 8.05 11.62 7.13
N PRO A 51 9.12 12.40 7.27
CA PRO A 51 9.22 13.61 8.10
C PRO A 51 8.46 14.80 7.48
N MET A 52 8.02 15.75 8.30
CA MET A 52 7.38 16.99 7.82
C MET A 52 8.27 17.83 6.89
N ILE A 53 9.60 17.75 7.10
CA ILE A 53 10.62 18.34 6.25
C ILE A 53 11.60 17.23 5.91
N ASP A 54 11.65 16.84 4.64
CA ASP A 54 12.60 15.86 4.14
C ASP A 54 13.78 16.53 3.43
N HIS A 55 14.97 15.95 3.61
CA HIS A 55 16.22 16.38 2.97
C HIS A 55 16.58 15.52 1.76
N GLY A 56 15.65 14.66 1.34
CA GLY A 56 15.86 13.73 0.26
C GLY A 56 15.18 12.40 0.49
N ARG A 57 14.89 11.75 -0.63
CA ARG A 57 14.17 10.48 -0.66
C ARG A 57 14.86 9.50 -1.59
N THR A 58 14.93 8.25 -1.15
CA THR A 58 15.48 7.14 -1.94
C THR A 58 14.41 6.10 -2.08
N LEU A 59 14.10 5.72 -3.32
CA LEU A 59 13.16 4.63 -3.60
C LEU A 59 13.94 3.38 -4.00
N LEU A 60 13.66 2.28 -3.30
CA LEU A 60 14.25 0.97 -3.52
C LEU A 60 13.15 -0.03 -3.90
N ARG A 61 13.53 -1.11 -4.57
CA ARG A 61 12.61 -2.18 -4.98
C ARG A 61 13.26 -3.54 -4.76
N ASP A 62 12.48 -4.48 -4.25
CA ASP A 62 12.78 -5.90 -4.22
C ASP A 62 11.55 -6.71 -4.66
N GLY A 63 11.65 -7.44 -5.77
CA GLY A 63 10.52 -8.10 -6.40
C GLY A 63 9.36 -7.12 -6.68
N ASP A 64 8.23 -7.33 -6.02
CA ASP A 64 7.02 -6.48 -6.13
C ASP A 64 6.86 -5.50 -4.95
N THR A 65 7.82 -5.46 -4.03
CA THR A 65 7.80 -4.58 -2.87
C THR A 65 8.65 -3.33 -3.16
N TYR A 66 8.13 -2.17 -2.79
CA TYR A 66 8.88 -0.91 -2.82
C TYR A 66 9.14 -0.41 -1.41
N LEU A 67 10.33 0.14 -1.20
CA LEU A 67 10.72 0.80 0.05
C LEU A 67 11.12 2.25 -0.27
N LEU A 68 10.34 3.21 0.20
CA LEU A 68 10.73 4.62 0.16
C LEU A 68 11.38 4.98 1.49
N VAL A 69 12.62 5.45 1.46
CA VAL A 69 13.31 6.01 2.62
C VAL A 69 13.30 7.53 2.50
N ALA A 70 12.73 8.21 3.49
CA ALA A 70 12.67 9.66 3.57
C ALA A 70 13.58 10.16 4.71
N ARG A 71 14.59 10.95 4.35
CA ARG A 71 15.58 11.45 5.30
C ARG A 71 15.06 12.70 6.01
N GLY A 72 15.01 12.67 7.34
CA GLY A 72 14.55 13.79 8.16
C GLY A 72 15.69 14.43 8.94
N SER A 73 15.46 15.64 9.47
CA SER A 73 16.48 16.35 10.27
C SER A 73 16.85 15.63 11.57
N MET A 74 15.90 14.90 12.17
CA MET A 74 16.09 14.20 13.45
C MET A 74 16.11 12.69 13.31
N ARG A 75 15.26 12.15 12.43
CA ARG A 75 15.07 10.73 12.20
C ARG A 75 14.67 10.50 10.75
N ASP A 76 15.11 9.38 10.21
CA ASP A 76 14.64 8.88 8.93
C ASP A 76 13.34 8.11 9.10
N TYR A 77 12.50 8.17 8.08
CA TYR A 77 11.23 7.46 8.00
C TYR A 77 11.21 6.59 6.76
N HIS A 78 10.30 5.63 6.73
CA HIS A 78 10.14 4.78 5.57
C HIS A 78 8.68 4.41 5.31
N CYS A 79 8.41 4.09 4.05
CA CYS A 79 7.16 3.53 3.57
C CYS A 79 7.44 2.21 2.88
N VAL A 80 6.65 1.18 3.20
CA VAL A 80 6.66 -0.10 2.46
C VAL A 80 5.41 -0.17 1.62
N PHE A 81 5.55 -0.41 0.31
CA PHE A 81 4.41 -0.54 -0.58
C PHE A 81 4.30 -1.95 -1.14
N ARG A 82 3.07 -2.47 -1.12
CA ARG A 82 2.71 -3.82 -1.57
C ARG A 82 1.32 -3.84 -2.21
N VAL A 83 1.02 -4.90 -2.93
CA VAL A 83 -0.35 -5.22 -3.36
C VAL A 83 -0.86 -6.42 -2.57
N TRP A 84 -2.14 -6.39 -2.24
CA TRP A 84 -2.83 -7.46 -1.51
C TRP A 84 -4.11 -7.81 -2.24
N GLU A 85 -4.41 -9.09 -2.33
CA GLU A 85 -5.72 -9.50 -2.79
C GLU A 85 -6.76 -9.22 -1.71
N LEU A 86 -7.86 -8.58 -2.08
CA LEU A 86 -8.99 -8.35 -1.18
C LEU A 86 -9.89 -9.59 -1.17
N LEU A 87 -9.91 -10.28 -0.04
CA LEU A 87 -10.67 -11.52 0.14
C LEU A 87 -12.01 -11.28 0.85
N TRP A 88 -12.03 -10.38 1.81
CA TRP A 88 -13.21 -10.06 2.60
C TRP A 88 -13.12 -8.64 3.17
N ASP A 89 -14.26 -7.97 3.19
CA ASP A 89 -14.45 -6.70 3.88
C ASP A 89 -15.81 -6.75 4.59
N SER A 90 -15.80 -6.59 5.92
CA SER A 90 -17.00 -6.66 6.75
C SER A 90 -18.05 -5.59 6.41
N LYS A 91 -17.65 -4.51 5.74
CA LYS A 91 -18.54 -3.45 5.26
C LYS A 91 -18.99 -3.66 3.81
N ARG A 92 -18.38 -4.60 3.09
CA ARG A 92 -18.67 -4.94 1.69
C ARG A 92 -18.82 -6.47 1.53
N PRO A 93 -19.89 -7.05 2.11
CA PRO A 93 -20.11 -8.50 2.09
C PRO A 93 -20.24 -9.07 0.67
N GLU A 94 -20.61 -8.26 -0.32
CA GLU A 94 -20.66 -8.63 -1.73
C GLU A 94 -19.30 -9.14 -2.26
N ILE A 95 -18.18 -8.62 -1.75
CA ILE A 95 -16.83 -9.02 -2.17
C ILE A 95 -16.56 -10.48 -1.80
N GLN A 96 -17.07 -10.92 -0.65
CA GLN A 96 -16.95 -12.31 -0.22
C GLN A 96 -17.79 -13.24 -1.09
N GLN A 97 -19.00 -12.81 -1.48
CA GLN A 97 -19.89 -13.60 -2.31
C GLN A 97 -19.33 -13.77 -3.72
N GLU A 98 -18.84 -12.70 -4.34
CA GLU A 98 -18.15 -12.76 -5.63
C GLU A 98 -17.02 -13.80 -5.63
N ARG A 99 -16.26 -13.89 -4.52
CA ARG A 99 -15.16 -14.86 -4.40
C ARG A 99 -15.64 -16.30 -4.22
N LEU A 100 -16.68 -16.51 -3.42
CA LEU A 100 -17.25 -17.85 -3.22
C LEU A 100 -17.88 -18.37 -4.51
N ASP A 101 -18.46 -17.48 -5.31
CA ASP A 101 -19.07 -17.78 -6.61
C ASP A 101 -18.02 -18.09 -7.70
N GLU A 102 -16.78 -17.60 -7.57
CA GLU A 102 -15.67 -17.88 -8.50
C GLU A 102 -15.19 -19.35 -8.44
N GLY A 103 -15.56 -20.11 -7.41
CA GLY A 103 -15.17 -21.53 -7.23
C GLY A 103 -13.67 -21.72 -6.95
N PRO A 104 -13.21 -22.94 -6.61
CA PRO A 104 -11.79 -23.21 -6.47
C PRO A 104 -11.12 -23.07 -7.84
N VAL A 105 -10.06 -22.26 -7.91
CA VAL A 105 -9.12 -22.30 -9.04
C VAL A 105 -8.36 -23.63 -8.91
N ASP A 106 -8.67 -24.56 -9.81
CA ASP A 106 -8.03 -25.87 -9.94
C ASP A 106 -6.53 -25.75 -10.31
#